data_AF-A0A8B6D1A1-F1
#
_entry.id   AF-A0A8B6D1A1-F1
#
_cell.length_a   1.000
_cell.length_b   1.000
_cell.length_c   1.000
_cell.angle_alpha   90.00
_cell.angle_beta   90.00
_cell.angle_gamma   90.00
#
_symmetry.space_group_name_H-M   'P 1'
#
loop_
_entity.id
_entity.type
_entity.pdbx_description
1 polymer ?
#
loop_
_entity_poly.entity_id
_entity_poly.type
_entity_poly.pdbx_seq_one_letter_code
_entity_poly.pdbx_strand_id
1 'polypeptide(L)'
;MVNSQNVCHKCECTISEEYSDIRAVRMVQPVCTEGSFKWYNVYGGALRINFKPFFLHVGDFLLCFILYAENVRVQISQELPNKSTYSVNFKRPAGLKRLLAVDGRTNETCIMSSGESIHLFLEPERTVESVGFSFVDIQFIMKRKKT
;
A
#
# COMPACT_ATOMS: atom_id res chain seq x y z
N MET A 1 14.98 -6.77 14.54
CA MET A 1 14.55 -5.35 14.56
C MET A 1 14.58 -4.86 13.11
N VAL A 2 13.41 -4.72 12.47
CA VAL A 2 13.34 -4.14 11.11
C VAL A 2 13.20 -2.64 11.29
N ASN A 3 14.29 -1.91 11.05
CA ASN A 3 14.29 -0.45 11.05
C ASN A 3 13.60 0.03 9.78
N SER A 4 12.26 0.00 9.79
CA SER A 4 11.43 0.49 8.70
C SER A 4 11.39 2.03 8.77
N GLN A 5 12.41 2.66 8.19
CA GLN A 5 12.35 4.09 7.92
C GLN A 5 11.09 4.35 7.09
N ASN A 6 10.14 5.09 7.66
CA ASN A 6 8.98 5.56 6.91
C ASN A 6 9.50 6.30 5.69
N VAL A 7 9.23 5.77 4.51
CA VAL A 7 9.85 6.27 3.28
C VAL A 7 9.26 7.64 2.90
N CYS A 8 8.03 7.92 3.35
CA CYS A 8 7.43 9.23 3.13
C CYS A 8 6.26 9.55 4.08
N HIS A 9 6.19 10.82 4.49
CA HIS A 9 5.17 11.47 5.34
C HIS A 9 4.59 12.72 4.63
N LYS A 10 4.35 12.65 3.31
CA LYS A 10 3.81 13.76 2.49
C LYS A 10 2.56 13.31 1.73
N CYS A 11 1.84 14.25 1.10
CA CYS A 11 0.72 13.93 0.21
C CYS A 11 1.21 13.26 -1.08
N GLU A 12 2.39 13.66 -1.55
CA GLU A 12 3.02 13.14 -2.76
C GLU A 12 4.40 12.59 -2.42
N CYS A 13 4.68 11.37 -2.88
CA CYS A 13 5.96 10.74 -2.61
C CYS A 13 6.48 9.97 -3.81
N THR A 14 7.79 9.99 -3.98
CA THR A 14 8.51 9.14 -4.91
C THR A 14 9.42 8.19 -4.13
N ILE A 15 9.35 6.91 -4.46
CA ILE A 15 10.09 5.82 -3.85
C ILE A 15 10.92 5.21 -4.97
N SER A 16 12.24 5.27 -4.86
CA SER A 16 13.16 4.60 -5.77
C SER A 16 13.91 3.53 -5.00
N GLU A 17 13.95 2.30 -5.52
CA GLU A 17 14.87 1.31 -5.01
C GLU A 17 16.28 1.60 -5.55
N GLU A 18 17.16 2.08 -4.68
CA GLU A 18 18.59 1.90 -4.87
C GLU A 18 18.93 0.43 -4.63
N TYR A 19 19.78 -0.14 -5.48
CA TYR A 19 20.12 -1.57 -5.62
C TYR A 19 20.54 -2.32 -4.35
N SER A 20 20.61 -1.67 -3.18
CA SER A 20 21.21 -2.21 -1.96
C SER A 20 20.27 -3.02 -1.07
N ASP A 21 18.94 -3.01 -1.27
CA ASP A 21 18.00 -3.71 -0.36
C ASP A 21 16.80 -4.37 -1.07
N ILE A 22 17.12 -5.30 -1.99
CA ILE A 22 16.23 -6.02 -2.92
C ILE A 22 15.28 -7.02 -2.19
N ARG A 23 15.06 -6.90 -0.88
CA ARG A 23 14.14 -7.76 -0.08
C ARG A 23 13.39 -7.01 1.04
N ALA A 24 13.42 -5.68 1.06
CA ALA A 24 12.83 -4.91 2.15
C ALA A 24 11.34 -4.65 1.95
N VAL A 25 10.54 -4.78 3.03
CA VAL A 25 9.19 -4.23 3.09
C VAL A 25 9.29 -2.75 3.48
N ARG A 26 8.92 -1.85 2.57
CA ARG A 26 8.94 -0.40 2.81
C ARG A 26 7.60 0.04 3.37
N MET A 27 7.61 0.94 4.35
CA MET A 27 6.39 1.49 4.95
C MET A 27 6.18 2.94 4.51
N VAL A 28 4.94 3.26 4.14
CA VAL A 28 4.49 4.60 3.78
C VAL A 28 3.25 4.93 4.59
N GLN A 29 3.18 6.16 5.11
CA GLN A 29 2.03 6.65 5.84
C GLN A 29 1.68 8.05 5.34
N PRO A 30 0.69 8.18 4.42
CA PRO A 30 0.20 9.49 4.03
C PRO A 30 -0.35 10.27 5.22
N VAL A 31 -0.06 11.57 5.24
CA VAL A 31 -0.61 12.53 6.23
C VAL A 31 -1.80 13.30 5.69
N CYS A 32 -2.06 13.21 4.38
CA CYS A 32 -3.09 13.97 3.67
C CYS A 32 -4.28 13.07 3.33
N THR A 33 -5.46 13.68 3.15
CA THR A 33 -6.66 12.97 2.70
C THR A 33 -6.64 12.64 1.23
N GLU A 34 -5.78 13.26 0.43
CA GLU A 34 -5.61 12.92 -0.99
C GLU A 34 -4.14 13.05 -1.36
N GLY A 35 -3.72 12.33 -2.40
CA GLY A 35 -2.32 12.31 -2.78
C GLY A 35 -1.95 11.23 -3.79
N SER A 36 -0.65 11.09 -4.02
CA SER A 36 -0.09 10.08 -4.92
C SER A 36 1.25 9.50 -4.46
N PHE A 37 1.49 8.25 -4.83
CA PHE A 37 2.74 7.54 -4.56
C PHE A 37 3.30 6.96 -5.85
N LYS A 38 4.52 7.35 -6.18
CA LYS A 38 5.28 6.81 -7.32
C LYS A 38 6.36 5.88 -6.81
N TRP A 39 6.40 4.65 -7.28
CA TRP A 39 7.38 3.64 -6.90
C TRP A 39 8.08 3.09 -8.14
N TYR A 40 9.39 3.33 -8.21
CA TYR A 40 10.25 2.94 -9.33
C TYR A 40 11.17 1.79 -8.94
N ASN A 41 11.53 0.97 -9.92
CA ASN A 41 12.43 -0.17 -9.76
C ASN A 41 11.94 -1.15 -8.70
N VAL A 42 10.66 -1.48 -8.74
CA VAL A 42 9.94 -2.20 -7.69
C VAL A 42 10.38 -3.66 -7.52
N TYR A 43 11.34 -4.16 -8.30
CA TYR A 43 11.79 -5.54 -8.23
C TYR A 43 12.69 -5.78 -7.02
N GLY A 44 12.09 -6.25 -5.94
CA GLY A 44 12.81 -6.66 -4.74
C GLY A 44 12.06 -6.37 -3.44
N GLY A 45 11.19 -5.38 -3.45
CA GLY A 45 10.45 -4.99 -2.25
C GLY A 45 8.99 -5.45 -2.22
N ALA A 46 8.37 -5.15 -1.09
CA ALA A 46 6.93 -4.93 -1.03
C ALA A 46 6.68 -3.55 -0.42
N LEU A 47 5.57 -2.92 -0.79
CA LEU A 47 5.17 -1.63 -0.25
C LEU A 47 3.98 -1.80 0.68
N ARG A 48 4.15 -1.39 1.93
CA ARG A 48 3.09 -1.33 2.95
C ARG A 48 2.63 0.10 3.13
N ILE A 49 1.37 0.38 2.82
CA ILE A 49 0.79 1.72 2.93
C ILE A 49 -0.23 1.74 4.08
N ASN A 50 -0.01 2.62 5.05
CA ASN A 50 -0.87 2.80 6.22
C ASN A 50 -1.73 4.07 6.06
N PHE A 51 -2.99 3.89 5.69
CA PHE A 51 -3.96 4.97 5.61
C PHE A 51 -4.63 5.16 6.96
N LYS A 52 -4.21 6.21 7.67
CA LYS A 52 -4.82 6.67 8.91
C LYS A 52 -5.16 8.15 8.76
N PRO A 53 -6.43 8.54 8.76
CA PRO A 53 -6.76 9.95 8.63
C PRO A 53 -6.38 10.69 9.91
N PHE A 54 -5.40 11.59 9.81
CA PHE A 54 -4.87 12.36 10.93
C PHE A 54 -5.90 13.37 11.50
N PHE A 55 -6.85 13.82 10.68
CA PHE A 55 -7.90 14.76 11.11
C PHE A 55 -9.25 14.09 11.37
N LEU A 56 -9.42 12.83 10.95
CA LEU A 56 -10.67 12.06 11.12
C LEU A 56 -10.50 11.00 12.20
N HIS A 57 -9.78 11.30 13.28
CA HIS A 57 -9.52 10.38 14.40
C HIS A 57 -10.77 9.74 15.03
N VAL A 58 -11.97 10.13 14.60
CA VAL A 58 -13.25 9.54 14.99
C VAL A 58 -14.15 9.38 13.76
N GLY A 59 -14.47 8.14 13.41
CA GLY A 59 -15.58 7.78 12.51
C GLY A 59 -15.21 7.04 11.22
N ASP A 60 -16.24 6.51 10.56
CA ASP A 60 -16.13 5.79 9.29
C ASP A 60 -15.50 6.65 8.19
N PHE A 61 -14.57 6.06 7.44
CA PHE A 61 -14.00 6.69 6.26
C PHE A 61 -13.92 5.71 5.09
N LEU A 62 -13.96 6.29 3.88
CA LEU A 62 -13.81 5.58 2.62
C LEU A 62 -12.46 5.94 2.02
N LEU A 63 -11.61 4.93 1.81
CA LEU A 63 -10.40 5.05 1.00
C LEU A 63 -10.73 4.62 -0.42
N CYS A 64 -10.55 5.50 -1.40
CA CYS A 64 -10.61 5.15 -2.82
C CYS A 64 -9.23 5.35 -3.44
N PHE A 65 -8.82 4.44 -4.33
CA PHE A 65 -7.55 4.54 -5.03
C PHE A 65 -7.61 3.99 -6.46
N ILE A 66 -6.69 4.47 -7.29
CA ILE A 66 -6.39 3.96 -8.61
C ILE A 66 -4.90 3.62 -8.62
N LEU A 67 -4.54 2.47 -9.21
CA LEU A 67 -3.17 2.06 -9.41
C LEU A 67 -2.87 1.96 -10.91
N TYR A 68 -1.74 2.49 -11.32
CA TYR A 68 -1.11 2.26 -12.63
C TYR A 68 0.20 1.53 -12.42
N ALA A 69 0.41 0.43 -13.13
CA ALA A 69 1.60 -0.40 -13.12
C ALA A 69 2.12 -0.58 -14.54
N GLU A 70 3.42 -0.37 -14.73
CA GLU A 70 4.09 -0.50 -16.00
C GLU A 70 5.31 -1.41 -15.86
N ASN A 71 5.47 -2.35 -16.80
CA ASN A 71 6.49 -3.39 -16.78
C ASN A 71 6.48 -4.26 -15.49
N VAL A 72 5.37 -4.30 -14.75
CA VAL A 72 5.25 -5.09 -13.53
C VAL A 72 3.78 -5.41 -13.29
N ARG A 73 3.50 -6.57 -12.71
CA ARG A 73 2.18 -6.88 -12.18
C ARG A 73 2.20 -6.64 -10.67
N VAL A 74 1.22 -5.94 -10.12
CA VAL A 74 1.16 -5.66 -8.68
C VAL A 74 -0.04 -6.36 -8.05
N GLN A 75 0.21 -7.23 -7.08
CA GLN A 75 -0.84 -7.77 -6.22
C GLN A 75 -1.09 -6.81 -5.05
N ILE A 76 -2.36 -6.43 -4.85
CA ILE A 76 -2.79 -5.57 -3.74
C ILE A 76 -3.61 -6.41 -2.76
N SER A 77 -3.20 -6.40 -1.50
CA SER A 77 -3.89 -7.05 -0.40
C SER A 77 -4.18 -6.05 0.72
N GLN A 78 -5.29 -6.22 1.42
CA GLN A 78 -5.55 -5.54 2.68
C GLN A 78 -5.01 -6.39 3.82
N GLU A 79 -4.18 -5.80 4.69
CA GLU A 79 -3.83 -6.43 5.97
C GLU A 79 -4.99 -6.25 6.94
N LEU A 80 -5.57 -7.35 7.41
CA LEU A 80 -6.64 -7.31 8.39
C LEU A 80 -6.05 -7.25 9.81
N PRO A 81 -6.59 -6.39 10.68
CA PRO A 81 -6.16 -6.37 12.08
C PRO A 81 -6.45 -7.72 12.71
N ASN A 82 -5.44 -8.24 13.42
CA ASN A 82 -5.51 -9.56 14.04
C ASN A 82 -6.53 -9.51 15.20
N LYS A 83 -7.80 -9.82 14.96
CA LYS A 83 -8.78 -10.07 16.03
C LYS A 83 -8.57 -11.47 16.61
N SER A 84 -7.41 -11.71 17.22
CA SER A 84 -7.25 -12.84 18.15
C SER A 84 -6.08 -12.59 19.09
N THR A 85 -6.43 -12.44 20.36
CA THR A 85 -5.75 -12.92 21.56
C THR A 85 -4.35 -13.51 21.34
N TYR A 86 -3.36 -12.90 21.99
CA TYR A 86 -2.03 -13.44 22.31
C TYR A 86 -1.80 -14.91 21.90
N SER A 87 -1.20 -15.13 20.74
CA SER A 87 -0.43 -16.35 20.52
C SER A 87 0.99 -15.95 20.10
N VAL A 88 1.89 -16.06 21.07
CA VAL A 88 3.33 -15.90 20.96
C VAL A 88 3.83 -16.98 20.02
N ASN A 89 3.80 -16.77 18.70
CA ASN A 89 4.63 -17.48 17.73
C ASN A 89 4.55 -16.77 16.37
N PHE A 90 5.61 -16.03 16.06
CA PHE A 90 5.85 -15.37 14.78
C PHE A 90 5.79 -16.37 13.61
N LYS A 91 4.96 -16.08 12.60
CA LYS A 91 5.21 -16.27 11.14
C LYS A 91 3.96 -15.88 10.35
N ARG A 92 4.05 -14.77 9.61
CA ARG A 92 3.04 -14.09 8.75
C ARG A 92 2.14 -13.09 9.49
N PRO A 93 2.04 -11.83 9.02
CA PRO A 93 1.01 -10.92 9.48
C PRO A 93 -0.35 -11.54 9.21
N ALA A 94 -1.25 -11.39 10.19
CA ALA A 94 -2.60 -11.90 10.15
C ALA A 94 -3.33 -11.49 8.87
N GLY A 95 -3.93 -12.47 8.20
CA GLY A 95 -4.89 -12.35 7.09
C GLY A 95 -4.62 -11.25 6.07
N LEU A 96 -3.76 -11.51 5.07
CA LEU A 96 -3.77 -10.75 3.84
C LEU A 96 -5.03 -11.11 3.04
N LYS A 97 -5.99 -10.19 2.98
CA LYS A 97 -7.15 -10.31 2.10
C LYS A 97 -6.79 -9.75 0.74
N ARG A 98 -6.61 -10.62 -0.26
CA ARG A 98 -6.38 -10.18 -1.64
C ARG A 98 -7.55 -9.30 -2.08
N LEU A 99 -7.23 -8.11 -2.59
CA LEU A 99 -8.20 -7.19 -3.15
C LEU A 99 -8.25 -7.35 -4.66
N LEU A 100 -7.09 -7.21 -5.31
CA LEU A 100 -6.96 -7.32 -6.77
C LEU A 100 -5.49 -7.51 -7.18
N ALA A 101 -5.26 -7.82 -8.45
CA ALA A 101 -3.94 -7.78 -9.06
C ALA A 101 -4.01 -6.94 -10.33
N VAL A 102 -2.97 -6.14 -10.56
CA VAL A 102 -2.94 -5.09 -11.58
C VAL A 102 -1.82 -5.35 -12.55
N ASP A 103 -2.16 -5.33 -13.83
CA ASP A 103 -1.22 -5.22 -14.94
C ASP A 103 -1.75 -4.08 -15.82
N GLY A 104 -1.04 -2.96 -15.88
CA GLY A 104 -1.58 -1.71 -16.43
C GLY A 104 -2.36 -0.89 -15.38
N ARG A 105 -3.60 -0.50 -15.69
CA ARG A 105 -4.38 0.45 -14.86
C ARG A 105 -5.60 -0.19 -14.22
N THR A 106 -5.88 0.12 -12.96
CA THR A 106 -7.13 -0.26 -12.29
C THR A 106 -8.24 0.74 -12.55
N ASN A 107 -9.48 0.26 -12.41
CA ASN A 107 -10.59 1.14 -12.06
C ASN A 107 -10.44 1.67 -10.62
N GLU A 108 -11.21 2.69 -10.26
CA GLU A 108 -11.28 3.16 -8.88
C GLU A 108 -11.73 2.02 -7.97
N THR A 109 -10.93 1.74 -6.94
CA THR A 109 -11.21 0.72 -5.93
C THR A 109 -11.40 1.40 -4.58
N CYS A 110 -12.54 1.16 -3.92
CA CYS A 110 -12.85 1.78 -2.64
C CYS A 110 -12.98 0.75 -1.51
N ILE A 111 -12.42 1.07 -0.34
CA ILE A 111 -12.44 0.27 0.88
C ILE A 111 -13.03 1.12 2.00
N MET A 112 -14.08 0.59 2.63
CA MET A 112 -14.69 1.22 3.80
C MET A 112 -13.93 0.81 5.06
N SER A 113 -13.69 1.76 5.95
CA SER A 113 -13.22 1.52 7.31
C SER A 113 -14.23 2.02 8.33
N SER A 114 -14.39 1.25 9.41
CA SER A 114 -15.19 1.62 10.60
C SER A 114 -14.38 2.41 11.64
N GLY A 115 -13.47 3.28 11.17
CA GLY A 115 -12.60 4.11 12.01
C GLY A 115 -11.24 3.51 12.34
N GLU A 116 -10.95 2.28 11.89
CA GLU A 116 -9.62 1.65 11.99
C GLU A 116 -8.72 2.06 10.82
N SER A 117 -7.39 2.02 11.00
CA SER A 117 -6.46 2.29 9.88
C SER A 117 -6.63 1.23 8.78
N ILE A 118 -6.57 1.65 7.51
CA ILE A 118 -6.50 0.72 6.38
C ILE A 118 -5.03 0.48 6.03
N HIS A 119 -4.62 -0.77 6.05
CA HIS A 119 -3.27 -1.19 5.69
C HIS A 119 -3.31 -1.92 4.34
N LEU A 120 -2.68 -1.35 3.32
CA LEU A 120 -2.50 -2.00 2.02
C LEU A 120 -1.09 -2.58 1.92
N PHE A 121 -1.00 -3.78 1.36
CA PHE A 121 0.23 -4.47 1.05
C PHE A 121 0.31 -4.70 -0.46
N LEU A 122 1.35 -4.16 -1.08
CA LEU A 122 1.57 -4.21 -2.52
C LEU A 122 2.81 -5.05 -2.83
N GLU A 123 2.59 -6.12 -3.57
CA GLU A 123 3.59 -7.10 -3.94
C GLU A 123 3.80 -7.08 -5.46
N PRO A 124 4.98 -6.70 -5.96
CA PRO A 124 5.30 -6.74 -7.37
C PRO A 124 5.67 -8.16 -7.80
N GLU A 125 5.08 -8.60 -8.90
CA GLU A 125 5.34 -9.84 -9.60
C GLU A 125 5.99 -9.52 -10.94
N ARG A 126 7.09 -10.20 -11.27
CA ARG A 126 7.71 -10.07 -12.60
C ARG A 126 6.77 -10.66 -13.65
N THR A 127 6.51 -9.89 -14.71
CA THR A 127 5.88 -10.42 -15.92
C THR A 127 6.96 -10.99 -16.84
N VAL A 128 6.61 -11.99 -17.65
CA VAL A 128 7.57 -12.70 -18.53
C VAL A 128 8.11 -11.78 -19.64
N GLU A 129 7.42 -10.68 -19.92
CA GLU A 129 7.69 -9.74 -21.02
C GLU A 129 8.26 -8.38 -20.57
N SER A 130 8.54 -8.19 -19.27
CA SER A 130 8.95 -6.88 -18.75
C SER A 130 10.36 -6.50 -19.21
N VAL A 131 10.44 -5.77 -20.32
CA VAL A 131 11.64 -5.09 -20.81
C VAL A 131 11.53 -3.61 -20.43
N GLY A 132 12.35 -3.13 -19.50
CA GLY A 132 12.39 -1.72 -19.11
C GLY A 132 12.36 -1.48 -17.61
N PHE A 133 12.24 -0.21 -17.22
CA PHE A 133 12.09 0.17 -15.81
C PHE A 133 10.67 -0.10 -15.33
N SER A 134 10.53 -0.82 -14.21
CA SER A 134 9.24 -1.05 -13.58
C SER A 134 8.76 0.19 -12.83
N PHE A 135 7.49 0.51 -12.97
CA PHE A 135 6.89 1.70 -12.37
C PHE A 135 5.50 1.41 -11.82
N VAL A 136 5.19 2.01 -10.67
CA VAL A 136 3.87 1.96 -10.03
C VAL A 136 3.49 3.37 -9.59
N ASP A 137 2.31 3.85 -9.99
CA ASP A 137 1.69 5.07 -9.48
C ASP A 137 0.38 4.73 -8.78
N ILE A 138 0.19 5.23 -7.56
CA ILE A 138 -1.02 5.04 -6.77
C ILE A 138 -1.56 6.39 -6.43
N GLN A 139 -2.75 6.71 -6.93
CA GLN A 139 -3.48 7.91 -6.56
C GLN A 139 -4.57 7.52 -5.57
N PHE A 140 -4.74 8.30 -4.50
CA PHE A 140 -5.70 7.98 -3.45
C PHE A 140 -6.46 9.19 -2.95
N ILE A 141 -7.65 8.93 -2.41
CA ILE A 141 -8.45 9.88 -1.65
C ILE A 141 -9.14 9.17 -0.46
N MET A 142 -9.17 9.84 0.68
CA MET A 142 -9.83 9.45 1.92
C MET A 142 -10.95 10.44 2.18
N LYS A 143 -12.18 9.96 2.20
CA LYS A 143 -13.38 10.78 2.46
C LYS A 143 -14.05 10.30 3.73
N ARG A 144 -14.55 11.23 4.53
CA ARG A 144 -15.46 10.88 5.63
C ARG A 144 -16.76 10.34 5.03
N LYS A 145 -17.29 9.27 5.61
CA LYS A 145 -18.63 8.80 5.25
C LYS A 145 -19.65 9.85 5.71
N LYS A 146 -20.41 10.43 4.78
CA LYS A 146 -21.58 11.23 5.14
C LYS A 146 -22.65 10.26 5.63
N THR A 147 -22.92 10.27 6.93
CA THR A 147 -24.14 9.70 7.53
C THR A 147 -25.36 10.47 7.05
#